data_AF-A0A7G9SNK3-F1
#
_entry.id   AF-A0A7G9SNK3-F1
#
_cell.length_a   1.000
_cell.length_b   1.000
_cell.length_c   1.000
_cell.angle_alpha   90.00
_cell.angle_beta   90.00
_cell.angle_gamma   90.00
#
_symmetry.space_group_name_H-M   'P 1'
#
loop_
_entity.id
_entity.type
_entity.pdbx_description
1 polymer ?
#
loop_
_entity_poly.entity_id
_entity_poly.type
_entity_poly.pdbx_seq_one_letter_code
_entity_poly.pdbx_strand_id
1 'polypeptide(L)'
;MGINVYWKNERGEVLGELSDADFLLSNLSKLLYQQPGSCARYIDPAGDACFNQLQLPDLLSELHQVRTKVAGGRPAKQLDDLIALVSEAHGTTHSYVWFLGD
;
A
#
# COMPACT_ATOMS: atom_id res chain seq x y z
N MET A 1 14.98 4.88 -3.15
CA MET A 1 14.12 5.09 -1.98
C MET A 1 13.02 4.08 -2.09
N GLY A 2 13.07 3.03 -1.26
CA GLY A 2 12.07 1.95 -1.24
C GLY A 2 10.84 2.40 -0.48
N ILE A 3 9.68 1.82 -0.74
CA ILE A 3 8.47 2.08 0.05
C ILE A 3 8.14 0.86 0.91
N ASN A 4 8.53 0.89 2.18
CA ASN A 4 8.16 -0.18 3.11
C ASN A 4 6.73 0.04 3.61
N VAL A 5 5.97 -1.04 3.80
CA VAL A 5 4.59 -0.98 4.24
C VAL A 5 4.42 -1.75 5.53
N TYR A 6 3.77 -1.15 6.52
CA TYR A 6 3.52 -1.75 7.84
C TYR A 6 2.04 -1.68 8.16
N TRP A 7 1.47 -2.83 8.50
CA TRP A 7 0.18 -2.90 9.16
C TRP A 7 0.39 -2.90 10.67
N LYS A 8 -0.21 -1.93 11.35
CA LYS A 8 -0.13 -1.74 12.81
C LYS A 8 -1.51 -1.67 13.44
N ASN A 9 -1.60 -2.03 14.72
CA ASN A 9 -2.78 -1.76 15.54
C ASN A 9 -2.70 -0.38 16.23
N GLU A 10 -3.71 -0.04 17.06
CA GLU A 10 -3.77 1.23 17.79
C GLU A 10 -2.67 1.41 18.84
N ARG A 11 -2.01 0.32 19.24
CA ARG A 11 -0.88 0.32 20.18
C ARG A 11 0.47 0.48 19.48
N GLY A 12 0.47 0.50 18.14
CA GLY A 12 1.68 0.57 17.34
C GLY A 12 2.39 -0.78 17.16
N GLU A 13 1.78 -1.90 17.57
CA GLU A 13 2.31 -3.23 17.33
C GLU A 13 2.19 -3.57 15.83
N VAL A 14 3.27 -4.07 15.24
CA VAL A 14 3.30 -4.49 13.83
C VAL A 14 2.68 -5.87 13.73
N LEU A 15 1.59 -5.97 12.96
CA LEU A 15 0.87 -7.21 12.69
C LEU A 15 1.28 -7.84 11.36
N GLY A 16 1.75 -7.02 10.43
CA GLY A 16 2.30 -7.46 9.15
C GLY A 16 3.17 -6.39 8.51
N GLU A 17 4.07 -6.80 7.64
CA GLU A 17 4.98 -5.91 6.93
C GLU A 17 5.25 -6.39 5.50
N LEU A 18 5.54 -5.44 4.62
CA LEU A 18 6.00 -5.68 3.26
C LEU A 18 7.19 -4.76 2.98
N SER A 19 8.35 -5.35 2.73
CA SER A 19 9.54 -4.58 2.35
C SER A 19 9.63 -4.41 0.83
N ASP A 20 10.05 -3.22 0.39
CA ASP A 20 10.28 -2.90 -1.02
C ASP A 20 11.77 -2.87 -1.38
N ALA A 21 12.49 -3.94 -1.02
CA ALA A 21 13.94 -4.07 -1.24
C ALA A 21 14.35 -3.95 -2.73
N ASP A 22 13.47 -4.30 -3.65
CA ASP A 22 13.68 -4.23 -5.11
C ASP A 22 13.17 -2.91 -5.73
N PHE A 23 12.74 -1.92 -4.93
CA PHE A 23 12.16 -0.63 -5.37
C PHE A 23 10.96 -0.77 -6.31
N LEU A 24 10.20 -1.86 -6.21
CA LEU A 24 9.08 -2.19 -7.08
C LEU A 24 7.88 -1.28 -6.80
N LEU A 25 7.55 -1.02 -5.53
CA LEU A 25 6.49 -0.09 -5.15
C LEU A 25 6.89 1.34 -5.48
N SER A 26 8.15 1.71 -5.26
CA SER A 26 8.67 3.03 -5.66
C SER A 26 8.53 3.29 -7.15
N ASN A 27 8.75 2.27 -7.99
CA ASN A 27 8.55 2.36 -9.43
C ASN A 27 7.06 2.53 -9.82
N LEU A 28 6.14 2.10 -8.96
CA LEU A 28 4.70 2.25 -9.13
C LEU A 28 4.14 3.54 -8.51
N SER A 29 4.92 4.30 -7.74
CA SER A 29 4.52 5.55 -7.07
C SER A 29 3.80 6.53 -8.00
N LYS A 30 4.31 6.76 -9.22
CA LYS A 30 3.65 7.63 -10.22
C LYS A 30 2.28 7.11 -10.62
N LEU A 31 2.14 5.79 -10.77
CA LEU A 31 0.87 5.17 -11.13
C LEU A 31 -0.13 5.25 -9.98
N LEU A 32 0.33 5.07 -8.73
CA LEU A 32 -0.47 5.27 -7.52
C LEU A 32 -0.94 6.74 -7.41
N TYR A 33 -0.02 7.69 -7.60
CA TYR A 33 -0.30 9.13 -7.57
C TYR A 33 -1.33 9.58 -8.60
N GLN A 34 -1.35 8.93 -9.77
CA GLN A 34 -2.26 9.22 -10.87
C GLN A 34 -3.65 8.59 -10.71
N GLN A 35 -3.90 7.76 -9.68
CA GLN A 35 -5.25 7.20 -9.51
C GLN A 35 -6.24 8.31 -9.13
N PRO A 36 -7.43 8.36 -9.77
CA PRO A 36 -8.44 9.40 -9.53
C PRO A 36 -9.19 9.24 -8.19
N GLY A 37 -8.57 8.59 -7.20
CA GLY A 37 -9.18 8.19 -5.94
C GLY A 37 -8.85 9.09 -4.76
N SER A 38 -9.26 8.63 -3.58
CA SER A 38 -9.13 9.34 -2.31
C SER A 38 -7.94 8.86 -1.48
N CYS A 39 -7.30 7.74 -1.82
CA CYS A 39 -6.25 7.16 -0.97
C CYS A 39 -4.88 7.09 -1.65
N ALA A 40 -4.72 6.31 -2.71
CA ALA A 40 -3.44 6.02 -3.36
C ALA A 40 -2.71 7.28 -3.83
N ARG A 41 -3.44 8.35 -4.19
CA ARG A 41 -2.86 9.65 -4.56
C ARG A 41 -2.12 10.38 -3.44
N TYR A 42 -2.38 10.00 -2.18
CA TYR A 42 -1.75 10.57 -1.00
C TYR A 42 -0.52 9.80 -0.56
N ILE A 43 -0.20 8.68 -1.20
CA ILE A 43 1.15 8.11 -1.15
C ILE A 43 2.02 9.11 -1.90
N ASP A 44 2.79 9.89 -1.16
CA ASP A 44 3.56 10.98 -1.75
C ASP A 44 4.71 10.44 -2.64
N PRO A 45 5.40 11.31 -3.41
CA PRO A 45 6.50 10.85 -4.25
C PRO A 45 7.69 10.25 -3.48
N ALA A 46 7.85 10.55 -2.18
CA ALA A 46 8.85 9.92 -1.33
C ALA A 46 8.38 8.53 -0.85
N GLY A 47 7.07 8.29 -0.82
CA GLY A 47 6.42 7.04 -0.45
C GLY A 47 5.66 7.10 0.87
N ASP A 48 5.59 8.26 1.53
CA ASP A 48 5.01 8.37 2.86
C ASP A 48 3.49 8.54 2.82
N ALA A 49 2.79 7.71 3.59
CA ALA A 49 1.36 7.86 3.87
C ALA A 49 0.93 7.00 5.06
N CYS A 50 -0.19 7.37 5.69
CA CYS A 50 -0.85 6.53 6.69
C CYS A 50 -2.35 6.51 6.44
N PHE A 51 -2.93 5.32 6.43
CA PHE A 51 -4.35 5.08 6.21
C PHE A 51 -4.95 4.35 7.40
N ASN A 52 -6.06 4.85 7.92
CA ASN A 52 -6.81 4.19 8.97
C ASN A 52 -7.82 3.17 8.40
N GLN A 53 -8.44 2.39 9.29
CA GLN A 53 -9.42 1.37 8.94
C GLN A 53 -10.55 1.85 8.01
N LEU A 54 -11.01 3.10 8.13
CA LEU A 54 -12.08 3.63 7.28
C LEU A 54 -11.63 3.90 5.83
N GLN A 55 -10.34 4.12 5.63
CA GLN A 55 -9.74 4.39 4.32
C GLN A 55 -9.28 3.12 3.60
N LEU A 56 -9.05 2.02 4.33
CA LEU A 56 -8.56 0.76 3.75
C LEU A 56 -9.45 0.17 2.63
N PRO A 57 -10.79 0.23 2.66
CA PRO A 57 -11.62 -0.24 1.55
C PRO A 57 -11.35 0.52 0.25
N ASP A 58 -11.24 1.85 0.34
CA ASP A 58 -11.00 2.72 -0.80
C ASP A 58 -9.59 2.48 -1.35
N LEU A 59 -8.59 2.43 -0.46
CA LEU A 59 -7.21 2.08 -0.82
C LEU A 59 -7.15 0.72 -1.52
N LEU A 60 -7.81 -0.31 -0.98
CA LEU A 60 -7.81 -1.65 -1.57
C LEU A 60 -8.42 -1.66 -2.97
N SER A 61 -9.55 -0.97 -3.16
CA SER A 61 -10.18 -0.81 -4.48
C SER A 61 -9.25 -0.13 -5.48
N GLU A 62 -8.58 0.95 -5.07
CA GLU A 62 -7.61 1.66 -5.91
C GLU A 62 -6.39 0.80 -6.24
N LEU A 63 -5.86 0.02 -5.29
CA LEU A 63 -4.75 -0.92 -5.54
C LEU A 63 -5.15 -2.01 -6.55
N HIS A 64 -6.38 -2.52 -6.48
CA HIS A 64 -6.89 -3.45 -7.49
C HIS A 64 -6.96 -2.81 -8.89
N GLN A 65 -7.38 -1.55 -9.00
CA GLN A 65 -7.40 -0.82 -10.28
C GLN A 65 -5.98 -0.58 -10.83
N VAL A 66 -5.02 -0.34 -9.95
CA VAL A 66 -3.59 -0.23 -10.33
C VAL A 66 -3.12 -1.60 -10.84
N ARG A 67 -3.51 -2.68 -10.16
CA ARG A 67 -3.07 -4.04 -10.50
C ARG A 67 -3.49 -4.50 -11.89
N THR A 68 -4.64 -4.04 -12.40
CA THR A 68 -5.06 -4.32 -13.78
C THR A 68 -4.21 -3.61 -14.84
N LYS A 69 -3.48 -2.56 -14.45
CA LYS A 69 -2.59 -1.78 -15.35
C LYS A 69 -1.14 -2.28 -15.33
N VAL A 70 -0.79 -3.13 -14.37
CA VAL A 70 0.57 -3.67 -14.19
C VAL A 70 0.67 -5.03 -14.85
N ALA A 71 1.57 -5.15 -15.84
CA ALA A 71 1.89 -6.43 -16.47
C ALA A 71 2.52 -7.41 -15.46
N GLY A 72 2.43 -8.71 -15.74
CA GLY A 72 2.95 -9.76 -14.86
C GLY A 72 4.45 -9.65 -14.55
N GLY A 73 4.90 -10.46 -13.60
CA GLY A 73 6.29 -10.48 -13.12
C GLY A 73 6.42 -9.90 -11.71
N ARG A 74 7.62 -9.44 -11.35
CA ARG A 74 7.92 -8.98 -9.99
C ARG A 74 7.06 -7.79 -9.52
N PRO A 75 6.83 -6.72 -10.31
CA PRO A 75 6.00 -5.60 -9.87
C PRO A 75 4.55 -6.00 -9.59
N ALA A 76 3.97 -6.85 -10.44
CA ALA A 76 2.62 -7.38 -10.25
C ALA A 76 2.53 -8.21 -8.97
N LYS A 77 3.52 -9.08 -8.72
CA LYS A 77 3.57 -9.88 -7.50
C LYS A 77 3.68 -9.00 -6.24
N GLN A 78 4.57 -8.00 -6.25
CA GLN A 78 4.71 -7.07 -5.12
C GLN A 78 3.40 -6.34 -4.82
N LEU A 79 2.66 -5.96 -5.87
CA LEU A 79 1.36 -5.33 -5.72
C LEU A 79 0.29 -6.30 -5.21
N ASP A 80 0.33 -7.58 -5.62
CA ASP A 80 -0.52 -8.64 -5.08
C ASP A 80 -0.24 -8.86 -3.58
N ASP A 81 1.03 -8.87 -3.17
CA ASP A 81 1.44 -9.00 -1.77
C ASP A 81 0.98 -7.79 -0.94
N LEU A 82 1.06 -6.57 -1.51
CA LEU A 82 0.52 -5.36 -0.88
C LEU A 82 -1.01 -5.42 -0.72
N ILE A 83 -1.72 -5.85 -1.76
CA ILE A 83 -3.18 -6.03 -1.73
C ILE A 83 -3.56 -7.03 -0.64
N ALA A 84 -2.82 -8.14 -0.50
CA ALA A 84 -3.06 -9.12 0.55
C ALA A 84 -2.89 -8.51 1.94
N LEU A 85 -1.78 -7.78 2.18
CA LEU A 85 -1.53 -7.10 3.46
C LEU A 85 -2.64 -6.11 3.82
N VAL A 86 -3.07 -5.27 2.87
CA VAL A 86 -4.14 -4.28 3.08
C VAL A 86 -5.49 -4.96 3.29
N SER A 87 -5.75 -6.07 2.60
CA SER A 87 -6.98 -6.87 2.76
C SER A 87 -7.08 -7.48 4.17
N GLU A 88 -5.98 -8.03 4.69
CA GLU A 88 -5.94 -8.56 6.07
C GLU A 88 -6.13 -7.45 7.10
N ALA A 89 -5.48 -6.29 6.90
CA ALA A 89 -5.64 -5.12 7.74
C ALA A 89 -7.10 -4.62 7.76
N HIS A 90 -7.76 -4.58 6.60
CA HIS A 90 -9.16 -4.15 6.48
C HIS A 90 -10.13 -5.04 7.30
N GLY A 91 -9.89 -6.36 7.32
CA GLY A 91 -10.69 -7.32 8.08
C GLY A 91 -10.51 -7.24 9.60
N THR A 92 -9.53 -6.47 10.08
CA THR A 92 -9.18 -6.38 11.50
C THR A 92 -9.53 -4.99 12.05
N THR A 93 -10.16 -4.96 13.24
CA THR A 93 -10.48 -3.70 13.92
C THR A 93 -9.24 -2.98 14.41
N HIS A 94 -9.29 -1.64 14.41
CA HIS A 94 -8.20 -0.77 14.87
C HIS A 94 -6.90 -0.89 14.05
N SER A 95 -7.04 -1.16 12.76
CA SER A 95 -5.91 -1.28 11.83
C SER A 95 -5.51 0.05 11.20
N TYR A 96 -4.19 0.20 11.05
CA TYR A 96 -3.56 1.30 10.33
C TYR A 96 -2.50 0.73 9.38
N VAL A 97 -2.49 1.21 8.13
CA VAL A 97 -1.47 0.85 7.14
C VAL A 97 -0.58 2.06 6.90
N TRP A 98 0.71 1.90 7.16
CA TRP A 98 1.74 2.91 7.04
C TRP A 98 2.62 2.59 5.84
N PHE A 99 2.74 3.53 4.92
CA PHE A 99 3.74 3.53 3.86
C PHE A 99 4.87 4.44 4.32
N LEU A 100 6.09 3.92 4.30
CA LEU A 100 7.30 4.62 4.72
C LEU A 100 8.30 4.63 3.57
N GLY A 101 8.55 5.82 3.03
CA GLY A 101 9.63 6.08 2.08
C GLY A 101 10.98 6.07 2.78
N ASP A 102 11.95 5.36 2.19
CA ASP A 102 13.34 5.30 2.68
C ASP A 102 14.27 6.25 1.97
#